data_AF-A0AAY4C958-F1
#
_entry.id   AF-A0AAY4C958-F1
#
_cell.length_a   1.000
_cell.length_b   1.000
_cell.length_c   1.000
_cell.angle_alpha   90.00
_cell.angle_beta   90.00
_cell.angle_gamma   90.00
#
_symmetry.space_group_name_H-M   'P 1'
#
loop_
_entity.id
_entity.type
_entity.pdbx_description
1 polymer ?
#
loop_
_entity_poly.entity_id
_entity_poly.type
_entity_poly.pdbx_seq_one_letter_code
_entity_poly.pdbx_strand_id
1 'polypeptide(L)'
;HGQTYIIIGVCMCCVCFVCSWYHYGLSRHAAEALLLSNGCDGSFLLRTSQHEANCFALSVRAKDSVKHFTVKRCSGRYAFGFSSFPSLQDFMCHIANQPLLGSETGHLIVLKFPYPRWVEEPPIYESVCVHTAIQSGRQHSDLTPVATALGTKEGYLVKQGSIIKSWKQRWFTLSRNQLKYFKDKMFMEPIRTLDLTACSAVQFDYSRERINCFCLVFPERTFYLCAKSGAEADEWIRILRWKLSQIRRGR
;
A
#
# COMPACT_ATOMS: atom_id res chain seq x y z
N HIS A 1 38.84 -24.72 6.63
CA HIS A 1 38.06 -23.95 7.62
C HIS A 1 38.05 -22.49 7.23
N GLY A 2 36.90 -21.96 6.83
CA GLY A 2 36.77 -20.56 6.42
C GLY A 2 35.35 -20.29 5.98
N GLN A 3 34.40 -20.28 6.94
CA GLN A 3 33.02 -19.91 6.68
C GLN A 3 32.95 -18.39 6.47
N THR A 4 32.66 -17.98 5.25
CA THR A 4 32.27 -16.62 4.88
C THR A 4 30.84 -16.38 5.38
N TYR A 5 30.69 -15.61 6.45
CA TYR A 5 29.38 -15.16 6.91
C TYR A 5 28.86 -14.08 5.96
N ILE A 6 27.91 -14.46 5.10
CA ILE A 6 27.05 -13.53 4.38
C ILE A 6 26.08 -12.95 5.41
N ILE A 7 26.45 -11.83 6.03
CA ILE A 7 25.54 -11.05 6.86
C ILE A 7 24.57 -10.33 5.91
N ILE A 8 23.35 -10.84 5.86
CA ILE A 8 22.18 -10.23 5.23
C ILE A 8 21.87 -8.94 6.00
N GLY A 9 22.53 -7.85 5.63
CA GLY A 9 22.38 -6.54 6.27
C GLY A 9 22.50 -5.47 5.21
N VAL A 10 21.35 -4.83 4.89
CA VAL A 10 21.18 -3.58 4.14
C VAL A 10 22.40 -3.18 3.31
N CYS A 11 22.43 -3.65 2.06
CA CYS A 11 23.50 -3.32 1.12
C CYS A 11 23.73 -1.81 1.09
N MET A 12 25.00 -1.40 1.22
CA MET A 12 25.51 -0.03 1.10
C MET A 12 24.98 0.73 -0.14
N CYS A 13 24.42 0.03 -1.13
CA CYS A 13 23.66 0.59 -2.24
C CYS A 13 22.44 1.45 -1.83
N CYS A 14 21.87 1.30 -0.63
CA CYS A 14 20.76 2.15 -0.17
C CYS A 14 21.12 3.63 0.01
N VAL A 15 22.42 3.97 0.04
CA VAL A 15 22.90 5.36 0.13
C VAL A 15 22.93 6.05 -1.26
N CYS A 16 22.91 5.28 -2.36
CA CYS A 16 23.10 5.82 -3.71
C CYS A 16 21.81 6.14 -4.49
N PHE A 17 20.61 5.90 -3.93
CA PHE A 17 19.35 6.36 -4.55
C PHE A 17 18.80 7.57 -3.78
N VAL A 18 19.12 8.76 -4.30
CA VAL A 18 18.60 10.08 -3.91
C VAL A 18 17.18 9.98 -3.35
N CYS A 19 17.05 10.10 -2.01
CA CYS A 19 15.84 10.37 -1.24
C CYS A 19 14.50 9.85 -1.79
N SER A 20 14.48 8.64 -2.35
CA SER A 20 13.27 8.13 -3.01
C SER A 20 12.16 7.85 -2.01
N TRP A 21 12.40 7.89 -0.71
CA TRP A 21 11.45 7.61 0.38
C TRP A 21 11.06 8.86 1.19
N TYR A 22 11.48 10.04 0.74
CA TYR A 22 11.09 11.31 1.35
C TYR A 22 9.83 11.87 0.68
N HIS A 23 8.77 12.05 1.45
CA HIS A 23 7.46 12.51 1.01
C HIS A 23 7.20 13.94 1.53
N TYR A 24 7.25 14.92 0.62
CA TYR A 24 6.91 16.30 0.94
C TYR A 24 5.39 16.49 0.98
N GLY A 25 4.86 17.04 2.08
CA GLY A 25 3.42 17.37 2.21
C GLY A 25 2.49 16.19 2.50
N LEU A 26 3.01 14.95 2.58
CA LEU A 26 2.22 13.78 2.92
C LEU A 26 1.70 13.85 4.35
N SER A 27 0.38 13.73 4.53
CA SER A 27 -0.24 13.76 5.85
C SER A 27 0.03 12.47 6.63
N ARG A 28 -0.17 12.51 7.95
CA ARG A 28 -0.08 11.32 8.81
C ARG A 28 -1.02 10.22 8.33
N HIS A 29 -2.30 10.55 8.13
CA HIS A 29 -3.33 9.62 7.70
C HIS A 29 -3.02 9.03 6.32
N ALA A 30 -2.53 9.83 5.38
CA ALA A 30 -2.14 9.35 4.06
C ALA A 30 -0.95 8.37 4.15
N ALA A 31 0.04 8.65 5.01
CA ALA A 31 1.14 7.74 5.27
C ALA A 31 0.68 6.43 5.91
N GLU A 32 -0.24 6.48 6.88
CA GLU A 32 -0.84 5.29 7.48
C GLU A 32 -1.56 4.45 6.42
N ALA A 33 -2.41 5.06 5.60
CA ALA A 33 -3.12 4.38 4.52
C ALA A 33 -2.17 3.74 3.49
N LEU A 34 -1.12 4.45 3.07
CA LEU A 34 -0.11 3.93 2.14
C LEU A 34 0.58 2.69 2.70
N LEU A 35 1.08 2.79 3.93
CA LEU A 35 1.84 1.73 4.58
C LEU A 35 0.97 0.54 4.98
N LEU A 36 -0.25 0.77 5.45
CA LEU A 36 -1.21 -0.28 5.82
C LEU A 36 -1.69 -1.06 4.59
N SER A 37 -2.01 -0.36 3.51
CA SER A 37 -2.58 -0.98 2.32
C SER A 37 -1.53 -1.62 1.42
N ASN A 38 -0.31 -1.06 1.36
CA ASN A 38 0.66 -1.35 0.32
C ASN A 38 2.06 -1.68 0.86
N GLY A 39 2.36 -1.26 2.08
CA GLY A 39 3.60 -1.63 2.76
C GLY A 39 3.51 -3.05 3.33
N CYS A 40 4.68 -3.68 3.45
CA CYS A 40 4.89 -4.89 4.24
C CYS A 40 5.52 -4.53 5.61
N ASP A 41 5.61 -5.50 6.51
CA ASP A 41 6.26 -5.31 7.81
C ASP A 41 7.70 -4.81 7.65
N GLY A 42 8.03 -3.70 8.31
CA GLY A 42 9.30 -2.97 8.15
C GLY A 42 9.34 -1.97 6.99
N SER A 43 8.23 -1.76 6.26
CA SER A 43 8.13 -0.67 5.27
C SER A 43 8.14 0.69 5.95
N PHE A 44 8.87 1.67 5.41
CA PHE A 44 8.97 2.99 6.04
C PHE A 44 9.02 4.13 5.03
N LEU A 45 8.61 5.32 5.46
CA LEU A 45 8.78 6.58 4.73
C LEU A 45 9.07 7.73 5.68
N LEU A 46 9.77 8.75 5.20
CA LEU A 46 9.97 10.01 5.92
C LEU A 46 9.06 11.06 5.31
N ARG A 47 8.28 11.76 6.14
CA ARG A 47 7.40 12.85 5.69
C ARG A 47 7.67 14.15 6.44
N THR A 48 7.33 15.28 5.84
CA THR A 48 7.32 16.57 6.57
C THR A 48 6.18 16.61 7.58
N SER A 49 6.38 17.32 8.69
CA SER A 49 5.28 17.71 9.56
C SER A 49 4.51 18.86 8.91
N GLN A 50 3.19 18.77 8.84
CA GLN A 50 2.34 19.82 8.26
C GLN A 50 2.16 21.03 9.19
N HIS A 51 2.51 20.88 10.48
CA HIS A 51 2.26 21.89 11.51
C HIS A 51 3.54 22.49 12.12
N GLU A 52 4.71 21.88 11.91
CA GLU A 52 5.96 22.34 12.49
C GLU A 52 7.06 22.39 11.43
N ALA A 53 7.55 23.60 11.12
CA ALA A 53 8.70 23.78 10.25
C ALA A 53 9.93 23.08 10.85
N ASN A 54 10.72 22.42 10.01
CA ASN A 54 11.91 21.63 10.40
C ASN A 54 11.62 20.39 11.26
N CYS A 55 10.37 19.97 11.38
CA CYS A 55 10.01 18.68 11.97
C CYS A 55 9.62 17.68 10.89
N PHE A 56 10.12 16.45 11.02
CA PHE A 56 9.82 15.33 10.15
C PHE A 56 9.19 14.21 10.96
N ALA A 57 8.46 13.34 10.28
CA ALA A 57 7.91 12.13 10.88
C ALA A 57 8.37 10.92 10.06
N LEU A 58 9.09 10.02 10.72
CA LEU A 58 9.41 8.70 10.21
C LEU A 58 8.21 7.79 10.48
N SER A 59 7.52 7.37 9.41
CA SER A 59 6.35 6.50 9.49
C SER A 59 6.77 5.07 9.12
N VAL A 60 6.52 4.10 10.00
CA VAL A 60 6.99 2.72 9.85
C VAL A 60 5.83 1.74 10.01
N ARG A 61 5.68 0.84 9.03
CA ARG A 61 4.73 -0.26 9.02
C ARG A 61 5.22 -1.37 9.95
N ALA A 62 4.47 -1.61 11.01
CA ALA A 62 4.52 -2.86 11.78
C ALA A 62 3.40 -3.79 11.29
N LYS A 63 3.43 -5.07 11.69
CA LYS A 63 2.44 -6.12 11.32
C LYS A 63 1.01 -5.61 11.13
N ASP A 64 0.43 -4.99 12.16
CA ASP A 64 -0.98 -4.55 12.15
C ASP A 64 -1.18 -3.06 12.44
N SER A 65 -0.10 -2.29 12.55
CA SER A 65 -0.16 -0.85 12.80
C SER A 65 0.90 -0.08 12.03
N VAL A 66 0.78 1.24 12.03
CA VAL A 66 1.84 2.14 11.59
C VAL A 66 2.26 2.96 12.80
N LYS A 67 3.55 3.03 13.06
CA LYS A 67 4.14 3.86 14.11
C LYS A 67 4.76 5.10 13.48
N HIS A 68 4.62 6.24 14.16
CA HIS A 68 5.21 7.50 13.74
C HIS A 68 6.21 7.96 14.78
N PHE A 69 7.44 8.20 14.33
CA PHE A 69 8.49 8.72 15.16
C PHE A 69 8.86 10.13 14.71
N THR A 70 8.89 11.06 15.65
CA THR A 70 9.22 12.46 15.36
C THR A 70 10.74 12.61 15.24
N VAL A 71 11.17 13.27 14.18
CA VAL A 71 12.56 13.68 13.94
C VAL A 71 12.58 15.20 13.91
N LYS A 72 13.30 15.82 14.84
CA LYS A 72 13.42 17.29 14.90
C LYS A 72 14.72 17.72 14.23
N ARG A 73 14.69 18.78 13.44
CA ARG A 73 15.92 19.38 12.89
C ARG A 73 16.20 20.70 13.61
N CYS A 74 17.30 20.74 14.36
CA CYS A 74 17.73 21.90 15.15
C CYS A 74 19.15 22.28 14.74
N SER A 75 19.38 23.54 14.35
CA SER A 75 20.72 24.06 13.99
C SER A 75 21.48 23.18 12.99
N GLY A 76 20.77 22.67 11.97
CA GLY A 76 21.33 21.79 10.94
C GLY A 76 21.46 20.30 11.33
N ARG A 77 21.31 19.95 12.61
CA ARG A 77 21.41 18.57 13.12
C ARG A 77 20.03 17.91 13.21
N TYR A 78 19.99 16.59 13.06
CA TYR A 78 18.78 15.76 13.19
C TYR A 78 18.74 15.11 14.56
N ALA A 79 17.67 15.31 15.30
CA ALA A 79 17.46 14.75 16.63
C ALA A 79 16.35 13.69 16.59
N PHE A 80 16.62 12.54 17.20
CA PHE A 80 15.70 11.42 17.31
C PHE A 80 15.86 10.74 18.67
N GLY A 81 14.81 10.81 19.50
CA GLY A 81 14.90 10.41 20.90
C GLY A 81 16.00 11.20 21.63
N PHE A 82 16.94 10.48 22.25
CA PHE A 82 18.11 11.05 22.95
C PHE A 82 19.35 11.23 22.05
N SER A 83 19.27 10.81 20.78
CA SER A 83 20.41 10.86 19.86
C SER A 83 20.35 12.09 18.95
N SER A 84 21.51 12.65 18.62
CA SER A 84 21.64 13.74 17.64
C SER A 84 22.66 13.37 16.56
N PHE A 85 22.31 13.69 15.31
CA PHE A 85 23.05 13.31 14.12
C PHE A 85 23.43 14.57 13.35
N PRO A 86 24.69 14.70 12.90
CA PRO A 86 25.15 15.90 12.21
C PRO A 86 24.59 16.03 10.78
N SER A 87 24.20 14.92 10.16
CA SER A 87 23.56 14.90 8.84
C SER A 87 22.34 13.97 8.81
N LEU A 88 21.50 14.13 7.77
CA LEU A 88 20.40 13.20 7.49
C LEU A 88 20.95 11.79 7.24
N GLN A 89 22.10 11.70 6.58
CA GLN A 89 22.73 10.42 6.24
C GLN A 89 23.15 9.65 7.49
N ASP A 90 23.74 10.33 8.48
CA ASP A 90 24.12 9.69 9.75
C ASP A 90 22.90 9.22 10.54
N PHE A 91 21.82 10.03 10.55
CA PHE A 91 20.55 9.62 11.12
C PHE A 91 20.01 8.36 10.45
N MET A 92 20.05 8.32 9.10
CA MET A 92 19.58 7.17 8.33
C MET A 92 20.44 5.91 8.57
N CYS A 93 21.76 6.05 8.60
CA CYS A 93 22.68 4.94 8.93
C CYS A 93 22.39 4.39 10.33
N HIS A 94 22.07 5.25 11.29
CA HIS A 94 21.73 4.81 12.64
C HIS A 94 20.41 4.00 12.65
N ILE A 95 19.33 4.54 12.08
CA ILE A 95 18.03 3.86 12.11
C ILE A 95 17.96 2.61 11.22
N ALA A 96 18.80 2.49 10.18
CA ALA A 96 18.89 1.30 9.36
C ALA A 96 19.55 0.13 10.10
N ASN A 97 20.44 0.44 11.06
CA ASN A 97 21.25 -0.54 11.78
C ASN A 97 20.77 -0.78 13.22
N GLN A 98 19.73 -0.07 13.68
CA GLN A 98 19.21 -0.17 15.04
C GLN A 98 17.69 -0.40 15.02
N PRO A 99 17.18 -1.49 15.64
CA PRO A 99 15.76 -1.68 15.80
C PRO A 99 15.15 -0.59 16.68
N LEU A 100 14.02 -0.02 16.26
CA LEU A 100 13.24 0.95 17.02
C LEU A 100 12.36 0.26 18.05
N LEU A 101 12.31 0.76 19.28
CA LEU A 101 11.36 0.27 20.28
C LEU A 101 9.94 0.71 19.93
N GLY A 102 9.11 -0.25 19.55
CA GLY A 102 7.69 -0.07 19.25
C GLY A 102 6.83 -0.14 20.50
N SER A 103 6.53 1.01 21.11
CA SER A 103 5.60 1.18 22.25
C SER A 103 5.88 0.31 23.49
N GLU A 104 5.07 0.47 24.54
CA GLU A 104 5.22 -0.11 25.89
C GLU A 104 5.40 -1.64 25.93
N THR A 105 5.07 -2.34 24.85
CA THR A 105 5.20 -3.81 24.76
C THR A 105 6.62 -4.29 24.42
N GLY A 106 7.57 -3.39 24.14
CA GLY A 106 8.97 -3.75 23.87
C GLY A 106 9.22 -4.41 22.51
N HIS A 107 8.23 -4.39 21.60
CA HIS A 107 8.37 -4.97 20.27
C HIS A 107 9.34 -4.15 19.41
N LEU A 108 10.41 -4.78 18.95
CA LEU A 108 11.42 -4.15 18.10
C LEU A 108 10.94 -4.04 16.65
N ILE A 109 10.94 -2.81 16.11
CA ILE A 109 10.57 -2.48 14.74
C ILE A 109 11.85 -2.24 13.95
N VAL A 110 12.06 -3.02 12.90
CA VAL A 110 13.22 -2.87 12.01
C VAL A 110 12.79 -2.18 10.72
N LEU A 111 13.53 -1.14 10.32
CA LEU A 111 13.37 -0.51 9.02
C LEU A 111 13.98 -1.40 7.95
N LYS A 112 13.15 -1.99 7.10
CA LYS A 112 13.59 -2.95 6.07
C LYS A 112 13.42 -2.41 4.66
N PHE A 113 12.29 -1.77 4.37
CA PHE A 113 11.88 -1.48 3.00
C PHE A 113 11.52 0.01 2.83
N PRO A 114 12.37 0.84 2.19
CA PRO A 114 12.03 2.23 1.92
C PRO A 114 10.85 2.30 0.94
N TYR A 115 9.80 3.04 1.31
CA TYR A 115 8.60 3.20 0.50
C TYR A 115 8.79 4.35 -0.49
N PRO A 116 8.80 4.09 -1.82
CA PRO A 116 9.15 5.08 -2.82
C PRO A 116 8.14 6.23 -2.91
N ARG A 117 8.63 7.40 -3.31
CA ARG A 117 7.94 8.69 -3.50
C ARG A 117 7.22 8.70 -4.84
N TRP A 118 7.88 8.17 -5.87
CA TRP A 118 7.30 7.97 -7.19
C TRP A 118 6.55 6.63 -7.21
N VAL A 119 5.33 6.65 -6.70
CA VAL A 119 4.34 5.61 -7.00
C VAL A 119 3.48 6.19 -8.12
N GLU A 120 3.56 5.64 -9.33
CA GLU A 120 2.69 6.05 -10.45
C GLU A 120 1.22 5.97 -10.02
N GLU A 121 0.63 7.14 -9.75
CA GLU A 121 -0.69 7.26 -9.15
C GLU A 121 -1.76 6.81 -10.13
N PRO A 122 -2.70 5.93 -9.72
CA PRO A 122 -3.97 5.78 -10.41
C PRO A 122 -4.84 7.04 -10.41
N PRO A 123 -5.14 7.66 -11.57
CA PRO A 123 -6.00 8.82 -11.64
C PRO A 123 -7.48 8.40 -11.61
N ILE A 124 -7.91 7.68 -10.57
CA ILE A 124 -9.27 7.17 -10.49
C ILE A 124 -9.79 7.35 -9.07
N TYR A 125 -10.33 8.53 -8.83
CA TYR A 125 -10.99 8.87 -7.60
C TYR A 125 -12.49 8.65 -7.77
N GLU A 126 -13.03 7.57 -7.19
CA GLU A 126 -14.46 7.51 -6.87
C GLU A 126 -14.63 7.89 -5.39
N SER A 127 -15.38 8.97 -5.17
CA SER A 127 -15.73 9.49 -3.85
C SER A 127 -16.64 8.51 -3.11
N VAL A 128 -16.22 8.02 -1.94
CA VAL A 128 -17.06 7.15 -1.10
C VAL A 128 -17.75 8.00 -0.02
N CYS A 129 -19.08 8.06 -0.06
CA CYS A 129 -19.91 8.59 1.03
C CYS A 129 -19.94 7.57 2.18
N VAL A 130 -19.52 7.99 3.37
CA VAL A 130 -19.36 7.15 4.55
C VAL A 130 -20.70 6.56 5.01
N HIS A 131 -20.79 5.23 5.10
CA HIS A 131 -21.81 4.54 5.91
C HIS A 131 -21.35 4.49 7.37
N THR A 132 -21.57 5.55 8.14
CA THR A 132 -21.63 5.43 9.60
C THR A 132 -23.06 5.73 10.00
N ALA A 133 -23.75 4.70 10.46
CA ALA A 133 -25.05 4.81 11.07
C ALA A 133 -25.02 5.89 12.17
N ILE A 134 -25.82 6.93 11.96
CA ILE A 134 -26.63 7.69 12.92
C ILE A 134 -26.07 7.65 14.36
N GLN A 135 -25.17 8.60 14.66
CA GLN A 135 -25.13 9.20 16.00
C GLN A 135 -25.71 10.61 15.88
N SER A 136 -26.78 10.85 16.62
CA SER A 136 -27.54 12.09 16.67
C SER A 136 -26.60 13.27 16.98
N GLY A 137 -26.55 14.26 16.09
CA GLY A 137 -25.96 15.57 16.39
C GLY A 137 -24.81 16.06 15.50
N ARG A 138 -24.45 15.38 14.39
CA ARG A 138 -23.49 15.91 13.41
C ARG A 138 -24.19 16.45 12.17
N GLN A 139 -23.85 17.66 11.75
CA GLN A 139 -24.38 18.28 10.52
C GLN A 139 -23.55 17.88 9.30
N HIS A 140 -24.10 18.02 8.10
CA HIS A 140 -23.46 17.66 6.82
C HIS A 140 -22.07 18.29 6.62
N SER A 141 -21.78 19.41 7.29
CA SER A 141 -20.48 20.09 7.30
C SER A 141 -19.38 19.36 8.09
N ASP A 142 -19.73 18.43 8.98
CA ASP A 142 -18.79 17.72 9.85
C ASP A 142 -18.22 16.44 9.20
N LEU A 143 -18.75 16.06 8.04
CA LEU A 143 -18.21 15.00 7.20
C LEU A 143 -16.97 15.53 6.48
N THR A 144 -15.82 15.56 7.15
CA THR A 144 -14.53 15.76 6.47
C THR A 144 -14.17 14.48 5.71
N PRO A 145 -14.14 14.49 4.37
CA PRO A 145 -13.87 13.30 3.57
C PRO A 145 -12.35 13.12 3.44
N VAL A 146 -11.66 12.70 4.50
CA VAL A 146 -10.20 12.58 4.42
C VAL A 146 -9.69 11.30 5.08
N ALA A 147 -10.13 10.16 4.55
CA ALA A 147 -9.39 8.91 4.65
C ALA A 147 -9.40 8.20 3.29
N THR A 148 -8.38 8.47 2.48
CA THR A 148 -8.19 7.86 1.16
C THR A 148 -7.74 6.41 1.32
N ALA A 149 -8.57 5.45 0.90
CA ALA A 149 -8.20 4.02 0.90
C ALA A 149 -7.23 3.71 -0.27
N LEU A 150 -5.98 4.17 -0.15
CA LEU A 150 -4.91 3.96 -1.15
C LEU A 150 -4.70 2.48 -1.42
N GLY A 151 -4.59 2.09 -2.70
CA GLY A 151 -4.41 0.69 -3.09
C GLY A 151 -5.66 -0.17 -2.91
N THR A 152 -6.83 0.46 -2.87
CA THR A 152 -8.13 -0.20 -3.01
C THR A 152 -8.80 0.25 -4.30
N LYS A 153 -9.61 -0.63 -4.88
CA LYS A 153 -10.48 -0.29 -6.01
C LYS A 153 -11.72 -1.14 -5.91
N GLU A 154 -12.86 -0.54 -6.19
CA GLU A 154 -14.12 -1.26 -6.29
C GLU A 154 -14.75 -0.97 -7.66
N GLY A 155 -15.64 -1.83 -8.10
CA GLY A 155 -16.27 -1.66 -9.41
C GLY A 155 -16.90 -2.93 -9.94
N TYR A 156 -17.77 -2.77 -10.92
CA TYR A 156 -18.36 -3.89 -11.64
C TYR A 156 -17.38 -4.44 -12.68
N LEU A 157 -17.19 -5.76 -12.68
CA LEU A 157 -16.53 -6.48 -13.76
C LEU A 157 -17.40 -7.64 -14.22
N VAL A 158 -17.31 -7.98 -15.49
CA VAL A 158 -17.95 -9.16 -16.06
C VAL A 158 -16.96 -10.31 -16.02
N LYS A 159 -17.28 -11.38 -15.29
CA LYS A 159 -16.37 -12.50 -15.06
C LYS A 159 -16.84 -13.81 -15.68
N GLN A 160 -15.93 -14.59 -16.25
CA GLN A 160 -16.23 -15.91 -16.80
C GLN A 160 -16.45 -16.96 -15.68
N GLY A 161 -17.52 -17.75 -15.78
CA GLY A 161 -17.84 -18.83 -14.86
C GLY A 161 -16.79 -19.94 -14.86
N SER A 162 -16.68 -20.68 -13.74
CA SER A 162 -15.66 -21.73 -13.58
C SER A 162 -16.02 -22.99 -14.37
N ILE A 163 -17.23 -23.47 -14.14
CA ILE A 163 -17.79 -24.71 -14.68
C ILE A 163 -18.44 -24.36 -16.02
N ILE A 164 -19.57 -23.66 -15.96
CA ILE A 164 -20.22 -23.10 -17.13
C ILE A 164 -19.50 -21.81 -17.50
N LYS A 165 -18.95 -21.73 -18.72
CA LYS A 165 -18.17 -20.59 -19.23
C LYS A 165 -19.03 -19.36 -19.57
N SER A 166 -20.17 -19.20 -18.92
CA SER A 166 -21.04 -18.02 -19.01
C SER A 166 -20.40 -16.82 -18.32
N TRP A 167 -20.76 -15.62 -18.78
CA TRP A 167 -20.22 -14.37 -18.28
C TRP A 167 -21.23 -13.71 -17.35
N LYS A 168 -20.81 -13.33 -16.14
CA LYS A 168 -21.69 -12.73 -15.14
C LYS A 168 -21.06 -11.46 -14.58
N GLN A 169 -21.84 -10.37 -14.53
CA GLN A 169 -21.44 -9.15 -13.84
C GLN A 169 -21.39 -9.39 -12.33
N ARG A 170 -20.32 -8.94 -11.68
CA ARG A 170 -20.13 -9.02 -10.23
C ARG A 170 -19.48 -7.74 -9.73
N TRP A 171 -19.79 -7.36 -8.50
CA TRP A 171 -19.11 -6.28 -7.80
C TRP A 171 -17.79 -6.81 -7.28
N PHE A 172 -16.67 -6.19 -7.65
CA PHE A 172 -15.34 -6.54 -7.16
C PHE A 172 -14.85 -5.50 -6.17
N THR A 173 -14.17 -5.94 -5.12
CA THR A 173 -13.45 -5.06 -4.21
C THR A 173 -12.03 -5.57 -4.04
N LEU A 174 -11.06 -4.68 -4.26
CA LEU A 174 -9.65 -4.89 -3.99
C LEU A 174 -9.31 -4.17 -2.70
N SER A 175 -8.86 -4.89 -1.69
CA SER A 175 -8.34 -4.29 -0.47
C SER A 175 -7.17 -5.12 0.09
N ARG A 176 -6.12 -4.44 0.58
CA ARG A 176 -4.84 -5.09 0.97
C ARG A 176 -4.30 -5.96 -0.16
N ASN A 177 -4.17 -7.27 0.06
CA ASN A 177 -3.79 -8.30 -0.92
C ASN A 177 -4.97 -9.19 -1.32
N GLN A 178 -6.21 -8.77 -1.05
CA GLN A 178 -7.40 -9.57 -1.33
C GLN A 178 -8.24 -8.92 -2.42
N LEU A 179 -8.55 -9.70 -3.46
CA LEU A 179 -9.57 -9.36 -4.45
C LEU A 179 -10.82 -10.19 -4.18
N LYS A 180 -11.90 -9.54 -3.77
CA LYS A 180 -13.18 -10.16 -3.46
C LYS A 180 -14.17 -9.89 -4.58
N TYR A 181 -15.14 -10.79 -4.77
CA TYR A 181 -16.30 -10.47 -5.59
C TYR A 181 -17.62 -10.94 -4.98
N PHE A 182 -18.65 -10.14 -5.20
CA PHE A 182 -19.98 -10.24 -4.61
C PHE A 182 -21.03 -10.37 -5.70
N LYS A 183 -22.23 -10.83 -5.34
CA LYS A 183 -23.35 -10.88 -6.29
C LYS A 183 -23.65 -9.49 -6.84
N ASP A 184 -23.63 -8.49 -5.96
CA ASP A 184 -23.85 -7.06 -6.20
C ASP A 184 -23.19 -6.23 -5.08
N LYS A 185 -23.13 -4.91 -5.21
CA LYS A 185 -22.57 -3.95 -4.22
C LYS A 185 -23.30 -3.99 -2.88
N MET A 186 -24.57 -4.38 -2.85
CA MET A 186 -25.39 -4.43 -1.62
C MET A 186 -25.12 -5.67 -0.75
N PHE A 187 -24.36 -6.65 -1.23
CA PHE A 187 -24.09 -7.89 -0.50
C PHE A 187 -22.85 -7.74 0.39
N MET A 188 -22.98 -8.07 1.68
CA MET A 188 -21.89 -8.01 2.65
C MET A 188 -20.92 -9.20 2.53
N GLU A 189 -21.41 -10.36 2.10
CA GLU A 189 -20.62 -11.60 2.02
C GLU A 189 -20.07 -11.86 0.61
N PRO A 190 -18.75 -12.05 0.46
CA PRO A 190 -18.16 -12.31 -0.85
C PRO A 190 -18.49 -13.73 -1.31
N ILE A 191 -18.81 -13.86 -2.60
CA ILE A 191 -18.93 -15.18 -3.24
C ILE A 191 -17.56 -15.88 -3.24
N ARG A 192 -16.48 -15.11 -3.37
CA ARG A 192 -15.11 -15.59 -3.26
C ARG A 192 -14.16 -14.47 -2.87
N THR A 193 -13.17 -14.84 -2.08
CA THR A 193 -11.97 -14.04 -1.79
C THR A 193 -10.79 -14.67 -2.49
N LEU A 194 -10.04 -13.88 -3.27
CA LEU A 194 -8.82 -14.28 -3.95
C LEU A 194 -7.63 -13.61 -3.26
N ASP A 195 -6.69 -14.41 -2.76
CA ASP A 195 -5.45 -13.91 -2.18
C ASP A 195 -4.41 -13.66 -3.28
N LEU A 196 -4.14 -12.38 -3.56
CA LEU A 196 -3.21 -11.95 -4.59
C LEU A 196 -1.76 -12.39 -4.32
N THR A 197 -1.42 -12.87 -3.12
CA THR A 197 -0.10 -13.47 -2.89
C THR A 197 0.12 -14.75 -3.71
N ALA A 198 -0.95 -15.46 -4.07
CA ALA A 198 -0.90 -16.62 -4.95
C ALA A 198 -1.00 -16.27 -6.44
N CYS A 199 -1.32 -15.02 -6.78
CA CYS A 199 -1.48 -14.60 -8.18
C CYS A 199 -0.11 -14.40 -8.85
N SER A 200 0.11 -15.07 -9.97
CA SER A 200 1.38 -15.03 -10.69
C SER A 200 1.44 -13.94 -11.76
N ALA A 201 0.31 -13.57 -12.37
CA ALA A 201 0.28 -12.57 -13.44
C ALA A 201 -1.09 -11.90 -13.62
N VAL A 202 -1.05 -10.66 -14.14
CA VAL A 202 -2.20 -9.90 -14.66
C VAL A 202 -1.89 -9.52 -16.11
N GLN A 203 -2.66 -10.05 -17.06
CA GLN A 203 -2.40 -9.92 -18.51
C GLN A 203 -3.64 -9.43 -19.23
N PHE A 204 -3.46 -8.57 -20.23
CA PHE A 204 -4.54 -8.27 -21.18
C PHE A 204 -4.89 -9.54 -21.96
N ASP A 205 -6.18 -9.73 -22.23
CA ASP A 205 -6.66 -10.82 -23.07
C ASP A 205 -7.28 -10.26 -24.36
N TYR A 206 -6.49 -10.25 -25.43
CA TYR A 206 -6.91 -9.84 -26.77
C TYR A 206 -7.47 -11.00 -27.60
N SER A 207 -7.45 -12.23 -27.06
CA SER A 207 -7.74 -13.46 -27.81
C SER A 207 -9.23 -13.80 -27.89
N ARG A 208 -10.03 -13.24 -26.99
CA ARG A 208 -11.47 -13.45 -26.92
C ARG A 208 -12.13 -12.36 -27.76
N GLU A 209 -13.23 -12.66 -28.44
CA GLU A 209 -14.08 -11.70 -29.21
C GLU A 209 -14.70 -10.56 -28.35
N ARG A 210 -14.18 -10.33 -27.15
CA ARG A 210 -14.60 -9.31 -26.20
C ARG A 210 -13.45 -8.36 -25.93
N ILE A 211 -13.73 -7.07 -26.06
CA ILE A 211 -12.80 -5.98 -25.76
C ILE A 211 -12.73 -5.71 -24.26
N ASN A 212 -11.69 -5.00 -23.82
CA ASN A 212 -11.50 -4.57 -22.44
C ASN A 212 -11.38 -5.73 -21.43
N CYS A 213 -10.84 -6.86 -21.88
CA CYS A 213 -10.69 -8.07 -21.08
C CYS A 213 -9.24 -8.28 -20.61
N PHE A 214 -9.10 -8.89 -19.44
CA PHE A 214 -7.85 -9.27 -18.83
C PHE A 214 -8.01 -10.52 -17.99
N CYS A 215 -6.90 -11.16 -17.65
CA CYS A 215 -6.88 -12.37 -16.85
C CYS A 215 -5.97 -12.27 -15.63
N LEU A 216 -6.35 -12.99 -14.57
CA LEU A 216 -5.57 -13.20 -13.35
C LEU A 216 -5.20 -14.66 -13.25
N VAL A 217 -3.90 -14.94 -13.25
CA VAL A 217 -3.38 -16.31 -13.24
C VAL A 217 -3.12 -16.74 -11.80
N PHE A 218 -3.89 -17.71 -11.31
CA PHE A 218 -3.66 -18.39 -10.03
C PHE A 218 -3.30 -19.87 -10.29
N PRO A 219 -2.63 -20.56 -9.34
CA PRO A 219 -2.19 -21.94 -9.51
C PRO A 219 -3.30 -22.88 -9.99
N GLU A 220 -4.48 -22.78 -9.35
CA GLU A 220 -5.61 -23.67 -9.62
C GLU A 220 -6.57 -23.15 -10.68
N ARG A 221 -6.43 -21.88 -11.11
CA ARG A 221 -7.40 -21.24 -12.01
C ARG A 221 -6.93 -19.91 -12.59
N THR A 222 -7.12 -19.73 -13.89
CA THR A 222 -7.13 -18.41 -14.52
C THR A 222 -8.52 -17.79 -14.47
N PHE A 223 -8.63 -16.57 -13.92
CA PHE A 223 -9.86 -15.79 -13.90
C PHE A 223 -9.87 -14.81 -15.06
N TYR A 224 -10.87 -14.90 -15.93
CA TYR A 224 -11.09 -13.97 -17.03
C TYR A 224 -12.14 -12.93 -16.66
N LEU A 225 -11.79 -11.65 -16.81
CA LEU A 225 -12.56 -10.48 -16.39
C LEU A 225 -12.61 -9.50 -17.57
N CYS A 226 -13.73 -8.81 -17.73
CA CYS A 226 -13.86 -7.71 -18.69
C CYS A 226 -14.51 -6.51 -18.00
N ALA A 227 -13.99 -5.32 -18.29
CA ALA A 227 -14.55 -4.06 -17.83
C ALA A 227 -15.54 -3.47 -18.84
N LYS A 228 -16.32 -2.47 -18.45
CA LYS A 228 -17.28 -1.84 -19.37
C LYS A 228 -16.60 -0.97 -20.42
N SER A 229 -15.46 -0.38 -20.07
CA SER A 229 -14.67 0.48 -20.93
C SER A 229 -13.19 0.09 -20.91
N GLY A 230 -12.43 0.53 -21.92
CA GLY A 230 -10.97 0.34 -21.96
C GLY A 230 -10.29 1.05 -20.80
N ALA A 231 -10.75 2.25 -20.45
CA ALA A 231 -10.28 2.99 -19.28
C ALA A 231 -10.43 2.15 -18.00
N GLU A 232 -11.64 1.64 -17.70
CA GLU A 232 -11.84 0.80 -16.51
C GLU A 232 -10.95 -0.47 -16.52
N ALA A 233 -10.71 -1.09 -17.68
CA ALA A 233 -9.82 -2.25 -17.78
C ALA A 233 -8.38 -1.86 -17.42
N ASP A 234 -7.85 -0.80 -18.01
CA ASP A 234 -6.50 -0.28 -17.75
C ASP A 234 -6.31 0.05 -16.26
N GLU A 235 -7.31 0.68 -15.67
CA GLU A 235 -7.34 1.01 -14.26
C GLU A 235 -7.23 -0.23 -13.35
N TRP A 236 -8.05 -1.24 -13.59
CA TRP A 236 -8.03 -2.50 -12.85
C TRP A 236 -6.69 -3.23 -13.04
N ILE A 237 -6.18 -3.29 -14.27
CA ILE A 237 -4.91 -3.95 -14.58
C ILE A 237 -3.76 -3.25 -13.88
N ARG A 238 -3.72 -1.91 -13.91
CA ARG A 238 -2.63 -1.15 -13.33
C ARG A 238 -2.59 -1.28 -11.81
N ILE A 239 -3.73 -1.18 -11.12
CA ILE A 239 -3.74 -1.36 -9.66
C ILE A 239 -3.40 -2.80 -9.26
N LEU A 240 -3.86 -3.81 -10.00
CA LEU A 240 -3.55 -5.23 -9.72
C LEU A 240 -2.08 -5.55 -9.99
N ARG A 241 -1.51 -5.09 -11.11
CA ARG A 241 -0.08 -5.24 -11.41
C ARG A 241 0.78 -4.56 -10.36
N TRP A 242 0.40 -3.35 -9.96
CA TRP A 242 1.09 -2.63 -8.91
C TRP A 242 1.04 -3.42 -7.59
N LYS A 243 -0.10 -3.98 -7.19
CA LYS A 243 -0.19 -4.85 -6.00
C LYS A 243 0.74 -6.06 -6.08
N LEU A 244 0.79 -6.75 -7.22
CA LEU A 244 1.71 -7.87 -7.41
C LEU A 244 3.18 -7.43 -7.28
N SER A 245 3.53 -6.23 -7.77
CA SER A 245 4.89 -5.69 -7.61
C SER A 245 5.26 -5.44 -6.15
N GLN A 246 4.32 -4.94 -5.33
CA GLN A 246 4.58 -4.69 -3.90
C GLN A 246 4.71 -6.00 -3.11
N ILE A 247 3.86 -6.99 -3.41
CA ILE A 247 3.95 -8.33 -2.80
C ILE A 247 5.31 -8.98 -3.08
N ARG A 248 5.82 -8.86 -4.31
CA ARG A 248 7.12 -9.42 -4.69
C ARG A 248 8.31 -8.74 -4.02
N ARG A 249 8.22 -7.41 -3.77
CA ARG A 249 9.28 -6.65 -3.09
C ARG A 249 9.36 -6.96 -1.59
N GLY A 250 8.27 -7.41 -0.98
CA GLY A 250 8.21 -7.78 0.44
C GLY A 250 8.48 -9.26 0.74
N ARG A 251 8.89 -10.06 -0.26
CA ARG A 251 9.33 -11.46 -0.09
C ARG A 251 10.84 -11.54 0.03
#